data_AF-A0A270NFR8-F1
#
_entry.id   AF-A0A270NFR8-F1
#
_cell.length_a   1.000
_cell.length_b   1.000
_cell.length_c   1.000
_cell.angle_alpha   90.00
_cell.angle_beta   90.00
_cell.angle_gamma   90.00
#
_symmetry.space_group_name_H-M   'P 1'
#
loop_
_entity.id
_entity.type
_entity.pdbx_description
1 polymer ?
#
loop_
_entity_poly.entity_id
_entity_poly.type
_entity_poly.pdbx_seq_one_letter_code
_entity_poly.pdbx_strand_id
1 'polypeptide(L)'
;MACFLRLIVLLLLAITPPAFAQQATHLDAIDNGLLILSYHDIRDQVAAKGDADTYAVSTQNFAAHLDWLGAHGYHPVSLSQVIDASQGRATLPPKPVLLTFDDGLRSVYDKAFPLLQAYRYPALVAVITDYVDMAPGRTIDYGYRPFGRDDFVTWAQLKQMHDSGLIEVASHTDDLHHGVLANPQGNSTPAVVTRIYSPATHRYETETQYGQRLRADLSRSVQRIKQHLGVRPRAIVWPYAAYNQLSNDIAEQLGMPVSFDLEGRSTPVASDLHGLARFLVSDNPTVEGLAYELRRDVALDGIRALQIDLDDVYDADPAQQARNLDALVERVKRIAPTHVYLQAFADPDGNNTADALYFPNRHMPMRADLFSRVAWQLKSRAGVKVYAWLPVLGFELPDPAQRKALAIRNGDADGMYRLDFTNPKARQIMLDIYEDLAVNSYFEGLLFHDDGYLRDTELPALAAGGDGSARTQALISFTLALRDSAQRWRPKLATVRNLYAEPVLRPQSEAWFAQRLDLFNKAYDQTALMAMPWMEGSKHPERWLDQLLAAVRAHDPQLQHTLFELQTVDWRNGQPIPAERLRAQIRQLQAQGVHHFAWYPDDFIADQPSTRDARAAMSAGTFPYPEK
;
A
#
# COMPACT_ATOMS: atom_id res chain seq x y z
N MET A 1 6.45 77.04 41.46
CA MET A 1 5.18 77.30 40.76
C MET A 1 5.33 76.83 39.32
N ALA A 2 4.49 75.88 38.92
CA ALA A 2 3.94 75.63 37.59
C ALA A 2 4.83 75.63 36.31
N CYS A 3 4.79 74.47 35.65
CA CYS A 3 4.38 74.25 34.25
C CYS A 3 5.37 74.37 33.07
N PHE A 4 5.52 73.22 32.39
CA PHE A 4 5.49 72.99 30.92
C PHE A 4 6.56 73.66 30.03
N LEU A 5 7.14 73.07 28.97
CA LEU A 5 7.11 71.74 28.34
C LEU A 5 8.09 71.77 27.13
N ARG A 6 8.82 70.66 26.88
CA ARG A 6 9.42 70.15 25.60
C ARG A 6 10.41 71.07 24.86
N LEU A 7 11.56 70.61 24.37
CA LEU A 7 11.80 69.54 23.37
C LEU A 7 13.33 69.29 23.32
N ILE A 8 13.82 68.06 23.11
CA ILE A 8 15.04 67.73 22.32
C ILE A 8 15.23 66.20 22.24
N VAL A 9 15.61 65.80 21.03
CA VAL A 9 15.86 64.49 20.43
C VAL A 9 16.99 63.71 21.09
N LEU A 10 16.88 62.37 21.21
CA LEU A 10 18.00 61.42 21.00
C LEU A 10 17.57 59.95 20.93
N LEU A 11 18.13 59.28 19.90
CA LEU A 11 18.22 57.85 19.55
C LEU A 11 17.63 56.80 20.51
N LEU A 12 16.76 55.93 19.96
CA LEU A 12 16.49 54.58 20.46
C LEU A 12 16.92 53.57 19.39
N LEU A 13 18.03 52.86 19.68
CA LEU A 13 18.41 51.61 19.03
C LEU A 13 17.35 50.55 19.37
N ALA A 14 16.49 50.22 18.43
CA ALA A 14 15.67 49.02 18.50
C ALA A 14 16.53 47.82 18.08
N ILE A 15 17.05 47.09 19.05
CA ILE A 15 17.60 45.74 18.83
C ILE A 15 16.41 44.84 18.54
N THR A 16 16.12 44.58 17.27
CA THR A 16 15.21 43.50 16.88
C THR A 16 15.92 42.18 17.18
N PRO A 17 15.33 41.25 17.96
CA PRO A 17 15.90 39.92 18.07
C PRO A 17 15.92 39.27 16.68
N PRO A 18 16.90 38.41 16.36
CA PRO A 18 16.90 37.69 15.10
C PRO A 18 15.64 36.85 15.03
N ALA A 19 14.85 37.06 13.98
CA ALA A 19 13.74 36.20 13.59
C ALA A 19 14.30 34.87 13.04
N PHE A 20 14.90 34.08 13.92
CA PHE A 20 15.32 32.69 13.69
C PHE A 20 14.87 31.86 14.90
N ALA A 21 13.56 31.86 15.14
CA ALA A 21 12.92 31.00 16.12
C ALA A 21 11.46 30.77 15.73
N GLN A 22 11.21 30.31 14.51
CA GLN A 22 9.88 29.86 14.09
C GLN A 22 9.95 28.80 12.98
N GLN A 23 10.91 27.87 13.09
CA GLN A 23 11.07 26.72 12.18
C GLN A 23 11.31 25.40 12.92
N ALA A 24 10.85 25.31 14.18
CA ALA A 24 10.91 24.08 14.98
C ALA A 24 9.51 23.57 15.38
N THR A 25 8.45 23.92 14.64
CA THR A 25 7.06 23.53 14.96
C THR A 25 6.51 22.40 14.09
N HIS A 26 7.29 21.82 13.18
CA HIS A 26 6.81 20.77 12.26
C HIS A 26 7.41 19.37 12.49
N LEU A 27 8.28 19.18 13.48
CA LEU A 27 8.79 17.85 13.85
C LEU A 27 8.02 17.18 14.99
N ASP A 28 7.15 17.94 15.68
CA ASP A 28 6.30 17.46 16.78
C ASP A 28 4.84 17.19 16.36
N ALA A 29 4.51 17.38 15.08
CA ALA A 29 3.18 17.12 14.55
C ALA A 29 2.96 15.61 14.30
N ILE A 30 3.11 14.80 15.35
CA ILE A 30 2.14 13.72 15.52
C ILE A 30 0.88 14.47 15.98
N ASP A 31 0.05 14.89 15.03
CA ASP A 31 -1.35 15.25 15.30
C ASP A 31 -1.91 14.25 16.32
N ASN A 32 -2.84 14.66 17.19
CA ASN A 32 -3.42 13.86 18.28
C ASN A 32 -4.10 12.52 17.88
N GLY A 33 -3.77 11.93 16.74
CA GLY A 33 -4.04 10.55 16.37
C GLY A 33 -3.43 9.54 17.33
N LEU A 34 -4.09 8.38 17.38
CA LEU A 34 -3.71 7.23 18.17
C LEU A 34 -2.50 6.54 17.53
N LEU A 35 -1.40 6.49 18.27
CA LEU A 35 -0.27 5.60 17.96
C LEU A 35 -0.62 4.19 18.44
N ILE A 36 -0.42 3.18 17.61
CA ILE A 36 -0.59 1.78 18.01
C ILE A 36 0.69 1.03 17.70
N LEU A 37 1.29 0.40 18.71
CA LEU A 37 2.52 -0.39 18.55
C LEU A 37 2.16 -1.88 18.55
N SER A 38 2.56 -2.60 17.51
CA SER A 38 2.41 -4.05 17.40
C SER A 38 3.74 -4.73 17.74
N TYR A 39 3.73 -5.47 18.85
CA TYR A 39 4.81 -6.36 19.29
C TYR A 39 4.40 -7.82 19.07
N HIS A 40 5.38 -8.71 18.92
CA HIS A 40 5.17 -10.15 18.84
C HIS A 40 5.93 -10.84 19.98
N ASP A 41 7.15 -11.31 19.71
CA ASP A 41 7.95 -12.02 20.71
C ASP A 41 8.81 -11.07 21.57
N ILE A 42 8.79 -11.28 22.88
CA ILE A 42 9.62 -10.53 23.85
C ILE A 42 10.53 -11.51 24.60
N ARG A 43 11.82 -11.53 24.29
CA ARG A 43 12.77 -12.51 24.87
C ARG A 43 14.10 -11.90 25.26
N ASP A 44 14.89 -12.58 26.10
CA ASP A 44 16.13 -11.97 26.63
C ASP A 44 17.27 -11.93 25.59
N GLN A 45 17.37 -12.96 24.74
CA GLN A 45 18.53 -13.20 23.87
C GLN A 45 18.27 -12.85 22.40
N VAL A 46 17.88 -11.61 22.11
CA VAL A 46 17.65 -11.15 20.73
C VAL A 46 18.91 -10.50 20.17
N ALA A 47 19.32 -10.89 18.96
CA ALA A 47 20.45 -10.25 18.30
C ALA A 47 20.14 -8.77 18.00
N ALA A 48 21.17 -7.93 18.02
CA ALA A 48 21.00 -6.51 17.68
C ALA A 48 20.67 -6.28 16.19
N LYS A 49 21.01 -7.24 15.32
CA LYS A 49 20.72 -7.21 13.89
C LYS A 49 20.72 -8.64 13.34
N GLY A 50 19.80 -8.93 12.41
CA GLY A 50 19.76 -10.21 11.69
C GLY A 50 19.40 -11.39 12.58
N ASP A 51 18.55 -11.15 13.59
CA ASP A 51 17.95 -12.23 14.34
C ASP A 51 17.08 -13.10 13.40
N ALA A 52 17.00 -14.40 13.67
CA ALA A 52 16.19 -15.31 12.87
C ALA A 52 14.69 -15.01 13.04
N ASP A 53 14.29 -14.51 14.21
CA ASP A 53 12.97 -13.93 14.43
C ASP A 53 13.03 -12.40 14.25
N THR A 54 12.59 -11.93 13.08
CA THR A 54 12.58 -10.50 12.75
C THR A 54 11.58 -9.69 13.58
N TYR A 55 10.64 -10.34 14.28
CA TYR A 55 9.63 -9.67 15.10
C TYR A 55 9.94 -9.74 16.59
N ALA A 56 11.04 -10.39 16.97
CA ALA A 56 11.49 -10.44 18.35
C ALA A 56 12.07 -9.09 18.80
N VAL A 57 11.68 -8.67 20.00
CA VAL A 57 12.26 -7.53 20.71
C VAL A 57 12.88 -8.03 22.01
N SER A 58 14.07 -7.55 22.33
CA SER A 58 14.71 -7.93 23.59
C SER A 58 13.90 -7.40 24.77
N THR A 59 13.79 -8.16 25.87
CA THR A 59 13.12 -7.68 27.09
C THR A 59 13.72 -6.35 27.59
N GLN A 60 15.03 -6.17 27.41
CA GLN A 60 15.72 -4.91 27.70
C GLN A 60 15.23 -3.75 26.81
N ASN A 61 15.18 -3.94 25.49
CA ASN A 61 14.70 -2.90 24.58
C ASN A 61 13.22 -2.58 24.81
N PHE A 62 12.39 -3.60 25.05
CA PHE A 62 10.98 -3.39 25.38
C PHE A 62 10.81 -2.54 26.65
N ALA A 63 11.52 -2.86 27.73
CA ALA A 63 11.50 -2.02 28.94
C ALA A 63 11.94 -0.57 28.64
N ALA A 64 12.99 -0.40 27.83
CA ALA A 64 13.46 0.92 27.41
C ALA A 64 12.43 1.66 26.53
N HIS A 65 11.64 0.95 25.70
CA HIS A 65 10.53 1.54 24.96
C HIS A 65 9.45 2.08 25.90
N LEU A 66 9.07 1.32 26.95
CA LEU A 66 8.08 1.76 27.93
C LEU A 66 8.53 3.02 28.69
N ASP A 67 9.80 3.03 29.12
CA ASP A 67 10.43 4.20 29.76
C ASP A 67 10.42 5.41 28.83
N TRP A 68 10.82 5.22 27.58
CA TRP A 68 10.89 6.29 26.60
C TRP A 68 9.52 6.89 26.30
N LEU A 69 8.49 6.05 26.10
CA LEU A 69 7.12 6.50 25.88
C LEU A 69 6.64 7.41 27.01
N GLY A 70 6.81 6.98 28.26
CA GLY A 70 6.45 7.77 29.44
C GLY A 70 7.24 9.08 29.52
N ALA A 71 8.56 9.03 29.33
CA ALA A 71 9.43 10.19 29.40
C ALA A 71 9.16 11.23 28.28
N HIS A 72 8.56 10.83 27.16
CA HIS A 72 8.25 11.70 26.01
C HIS A 72 6.77 12.10 25.92
N GLY A 73 6.00 11.83 26.98
CA GLY A 73 4.62 12.26 27.13
C GLY A 73 3.62 11.46 26.30
N TYR A 74 3.96 10.24 25.90
CA TYR A 74 2.98 9.30 25.36
C TYR A 74 2.17 8.71 26.50
N HIS A 75 0.86 8.58 26.29
CA HIS A 75 -0.07 8.10 27.31
C HIS A 75 -0.67 6.76 26.89
N PRO A 76 -0.27 5.65 27.53
CA PRO A 76 -0.87 4.35 27.29
C PRO A 76 -2.38 4.34 27.54
N VAL A 77 -3.15 3.90 26.55
CA VAL A 77 -4.62 3.84 26.59
C VAL A 77 -5.13 2.44 26.33
N SER A 78 -6.25 2.09 26.97
CA SER A 78 -6.97 0.83 26.77
C SER A 78 -7.85 0.89 25.52
N LEU A 79 -8.23 -0.29 25.01
CA LEU A 79 -9.22 -0.39 23.93
C LEU A 79 -10.55 0.29 24.30
N SER A 80 -10.99 0.17 25.56
CA SER A 80 -12.22 0.83 26.03
C SER A 80 -12.16 2.35 25.89
N GLN A 81 -11.02 2.97 26.22
CA GLN A 81 -10.85 4.42 26.05
C GLN A 81 -10.88 4.82 24.57
N VAL A 82 -10.31 4.01 23.67
CA VAL A 82 -10.37 4.24 22.22
C VAL A 82 -11.81 4.17 21.72
N ILE A 83 -12.58 3.16 22.15
CA ILE A 83 -14.00 3.01 21.79
C ILE A 83 -14.86 4.15 22.36
N ASP A 84 -14.60 4.59 23.60
CA ASP A 84 -15.33 5.71 24.19
C ASP A 84 -15.03 7.03 23.47
N ALA A 85 -13.79 7.22 23.02
CA ALA A 85 -13.39 8.39 22.25
C ALA A 85 -14.03 8.40 20.85
N SER A 86 -14.06 7.27 20.13
CA SER A 86 -14.72 7.19 18.82
C SER A 86 -16.21 7.48 18.87
N GLN A 87 -16.83 7.22 20.03
CA GLN A 87 -18.26 7.41 20.26
C GLN A 87 -18.56 8.76 20.95
N GLY A 88 -17.56 9.64 21.08
CA GLY A 88 -17.71 10.97 21.68
C GLY A 88 -18.05 10.96 23.18
N ARG A 89 -17.88 9.81 23.86
CA ARG A 89 -18.14 9.67 25.30
C ARG A 89 -16.97 10.15 26.16
N ALA A 90 -15.75 10.13 25.63
CA ALA A 90 -14.55 10.57 26.30
C ALA A 90 -13.58 11.25 25.32
N THR A 91 -12.56 11.91 25.84
CA THR A 91 -11.42 12.39 25.04
C THR A 91 -10.18 11.58 25.40
N LEU A 92 -9.35 11.27 24.40
CA LEU A 92 -8.06 10.64 24.64
C LEU A 92 -7.07 11.67 25.21
N PRO A 93 -6.12 11.26 26.05
CA PRO A 93 -5.00 12.11 26.45
C PRO A 93 -4.14 12.51 25.24
N PRO A 94 -3.34 13.58 25.32
CA PRO A 94 -2.36 13.92 24.29
C PRO A 94 -1.40 12.76 24.00
N LYS A 95 -0.99 12.58 22.75
CA LYS A 95 -0.12 11.47 22.31
C LYS A 95 -0.58 10.09 22.84
N PRO A 96 -1.85 9.70 22.59
CA PRO A 96 -2.34 8.42 23.09
C PRO A 96 -1.62 7.27 22.38
N VAL A 97 -1.21 6.25 23.14
CA VAL A 97 -0.57 5.04 22.61
C VAL A 97 -1.31 3.78 23.06
N LEU A 98 -1.70 2.92 22.12
CA LEU A 98 -2.20 1.58 22.41
C LEU A 98 -1.09 0.56 22.16
N LEU A 99 -0.74 -0.21 23.19
CA LEU A 99 0.21 -1.31 23.09
C LEU A 99 -0.55 -2.59 22.70
N THR A 100 -0.10 -3.26 21.63
CA THR A 100 -0.70 -4.50 21.15
C THR A 100 0.36 -5.60 21.06
N PHE A 101 -0.03 -6.82 21.43
CA PHE A 101 0.80 -8.02 21.34
C PHE A 101 0.05 -9.07 20.53
N ASP A 102 0.64 -9.51 19.43
CA ASP A 102 0.01 -10.44 18.50
C ASP A 102 0.40 -11.90 18.81
N ASP A 103 -0.30 -12.83 18.15
CA ASP A 103 -0.11 -14.29 18.17
C ASP A 103 -0.36 -15.05 19.48
N GLY A 104 -0.36 -14.37 20.63
CA GLY A 104 -0.52 -15.03 21.92
C GLY A 104 0.71 -15.84 22.34
N LEU A 105 1.91 -15.39 21.98
CA LEU A 105 3.16 -16.02 22.41
C LEU A 105 3.30 -15.98 23.94
N ARG A 106 3.85 -17.04 24.53
CA ARG A 106 4.01 -17.19 25.98
C ARG A 106 4.85 -16.07 26.60
N SER A 107 5.76 -15.48 25.82
CA SER A 107 6.58 -14.34 26.21
C SER A 107 5.78 -13.10 26.63
N VAL A 108 4.57 -12.90 26.09
CA VAL A 108 3.72 -11.79 26.56
C VAL A 108 3.37 -11.93 28.04
N TYR A 109 3.15 -13.17 28.52
CA TYR A 109 2.87 -13.44 29.92
C TYR A 109 4.15 -13.45 30.77
N ASP A 110 5.21 -14.13 30.30
CA ASP A 110 6.42 -14.34 31.10
C ASP A 110 7.30 -13.07 31.19
N LYS A 111 7.26 -12.19 30.18
CA LYS A 111 8.18 -11.04 30.02
C LYS A 111 7.48 -9.69 29.95
N ALA A 112 6.47 -9.54 29.08
CA ALA A 112 5.83 -8.24 28.88
C ALA A 112 4.87 -7.88 30.03
N PHE A 113 4.00 -8.80 30.44
CA PHE A 113 2.95 -8.56 31.43
C PHE A 113 3.48 -8.08 32.79
N PRO A 114 4.57 -8.63 33.38
CA PRO A 114 5.13 -8.11 34.63
C PRO A 114 5.60 -6.65 34.52
N LEU A 115 6.15 -6.26 33.36
CA LEU A 115 6.52 -4.88 33.09
C LEU A 115 5.26 -4.02 32.95
N LEU A 116 4.28 -4.43 32.15
CA LEU A 116 3.01 -3.69 32.03
C LEU A 116 2.32 -3.47 33.39
N GLN A 117 2.38 -4.44 34.31
CA GLN A 117 1.90 -4.29 35.69
C GLN A 117 2.70 -3.25 36.48
N ALA A 118 4.03 -3.28 36.39
CA ALA A 118 4.89 -2.32 37.09
C ALA A 118 4.64 -0.87 36.64
N TYR A 119 4.41 -0.66 35.33
CA TYR A 119 4.12 0.65 34.74
C TYR A 119 2.63 1.02 34.80
N ARG A 120 1.74 0.05 35.09
CA ARG A 120 0.27 0.17 34.98
C ARG A 120 -0.19 0.57 33.58
N TYR A 121 0.48 0.04 32.56
CA TYR A 121 0.16 0.33 31.17
C TYR A 121 -0.88 -0.68 30.66
N PRO A 122 -2.06 -0.22 30.20
CA PRO A 122 -3.00 -1.11 29.53
C PRO A 122 -2.44 -1.58 28.19
N ALA A 123 -2.85 -2.78 27.79
CA ALA A 123 -2.50 -3.34 26.49
C ALA A 123 -3.61 -4.25 25.95
N LEU A 124 -3.48 -4.62 24.69
CA LEU A 124 -4.32 -5.60 24.02
C LEU A 124 -3.47 -6.80 23.60
N VAL A 125 -3.94 -8.01 23.87
CA VAL A 125 -3.30 -9.26 23.44
C VAL A 125 -4.24 -9.97 22.47
N ALA A 126 -3.82 -10.11 21.22
CA ALA A 126 -4.57 -10.81 20.19
C ALA A 126 -4.11 -12.26 20.09
N VAL A 127 -5.03 -13.21 20.21
CA VAL A 127 -4.70 -14.64 20.29
C VAL A 127 -5.28 -15.45 19.15
N ILE A 128 -4.46 -16.36 18.62
CA ILE A 128 -4.89 -17.39 17.68
C ILE A 128 -5.43 -18.54 18.54
N THR A 129 -6.76 -18.69 18.59
CA THR A 129 -7.37 -19.55 19.60
C THR A 129 -7.05 -21.04 19.40
N ASP A 130 -6.79 -21.47 18.17
CA ASP A 130 -6.29 -22.83 17.90
C ASP A 130 -4.86 -23.08 18.39
N TYR A 131 -4.02 -22.05 18.48
CA TYR A 131 -2.65 -22.18 19.00
C TYR A 131 -2.65 -22.22 20.53
N VAL A 132 -3.54 -21.46 21.17
CA VAL A 132 -3.77 -21.53 22.64
C VAL A 132 -4.31 -22.92 23.05
N ASP A 133 -5.20 -23.50 22.23
CA ASP A 133 -5.76 -24.85 22.42
C ASP A 133 -4.92 -25.97 21.76
N MET A 134 -3.69 -25.66 21.34
CA MET A 134 -2.88 -26.60 20.58
C MET A 134 -2.70 -27.94 21.31
N ALA A 135 -3.04 -29.03 20.62
CA ALA A 135 -2.88 -30.38 21.17
C ALA A 135 -1.40 -30.68 21.49
N PRO A 136 -1.11 -31.39 22.61
CA PRO A 136 0.26 -31.80 22.93
C PRO A 136 0.92 -32.56 21.78
N GLY A 137 2.16 -32.19 21.44
CA GLY A 137 2.94 -32.82 20.37
C GLY A 137 2.66 -32.30 18.96
N ARG A 138 1.61 -31.48 18.74
CA ARG A 138 1.49 -30.71 17.49
C ARG A 138 2.56 -29.62 17.46
N THR A 139 3.10 -29.39 16.28
CA THR A 139 3.97 -28.25 15.99
C THR A 139 3.46 -27.50 14.76
N ILE A 140 3.81 -26.23 14.66
CA ILE A 140 3.57 -25.38 13.49
C ILE A 140 4.90 -24.79 13.00
N ASP A 141 4.99 -24.50 11.71
CA ASP A 141 6.07 -23.70 11.17
C ASP A 141 5.78 -22.22 11.47
N TYR A 142 6.64 -21.61 12.28
CA TYR A 142 6.57 -20.21 12.66
C TYR A 142 7.75 -19.41 12.04
N GLY A 143 8.39 -19.95 11.00
CA GLY A 143 9.40 -19.27 10.19
C GLY A 143 10.84 -19.56 10.60
N TYR A 144 11.20 -19.35 11.87
CA TYR A 144 12.60 -19.49 12.33
C TYR A 144 12.88 -20.80 13.08
N ARG A 145 11.84 -21.42 13.66
CA ARG A 145 11.85 -22.77 14.22
C ARG A 145 10.42 -23.31 14.31
N PRO A 146 10.23 -24.62 14.52
CA PRO A 146 8.93 -25.16 14.89
C PRO A 146 8.46 -24.64 16.26
N PHE A 147 7.19 -24.28 16.36
CA PHE A 147 6.54 -23.87 17.61
C PHE A 147 5.56 -24.95 18.05
N GLY A 148 5.51 -25.22 19.36
CA GLY A 148 4.55 -26.14 19.98
C GLY A 148 3.67 -25.42 21.01
N ARG A 149 2.82 -26.19 21.70
CA ARG A 149 1.88 -25.69 22.71
C ARG A 149 2.52 -24.77 23.76
N ASP A 150 3.72 -25.11 24.23
CA ASP A 150 4.38 -24.39 25.32
C ASP A 150 5.01 -23.06 24.87
N ASP A 151 5.02 -22.77 23.57
CA ASP A 151 5.42 -21.47 23.01
C ASP A 151 4.29 -20.43 23.06
N PHE A 152 3.05 -20.84 23.35
CA PHE A 152 1.88 -19.98 23.44
C PHE A 152 1.38 -19.84 24.88
N VAL A 153 0.64 -18.77 25.14
CA VAL A 153 -0.08 -18.60 26.40
C VAL A 153 -1.14 -19.67 26.59
N THR A 154 -1.42 -20.02 27.84
CA THR A 154 -2.58 -20.85 28.22
C THR A 154 -3.79 -19.97 28.53
N TRP A 155 -4.99 -20.56 28.47
CA TRP A 155 -6.22 -19.87 28.92
C TRP A 155 -6.16 -19.39 30.38
N ALA A 156 -5.46 -20.11 31.26
CA ALA A 156 -5.28 -19.70 32.65
C ALA A 156 -4.42 -18.42 32.75
N GLN A 157 -3.35 -18.34 31.95
CA GLN A 157 -2.49 -17.15 31.86
C GLN A 157 -3.24 -15.96 31.24
N LEU A 158 -4.01 -16.20 30.17
CA LEU A 158 -4.89 -15.17 29.58
C LEU A 158 -5.92 -14.66 30.58
N LYS A 159 -6.55 -15.55 31.34
CA LYS A 159 -7.49 -15.18 32.39
C LYS A 159 -6.84 -14.33 33.47
N GLN A 160 -5.64 -14.68 33.92
CA GLN A 160 -4.91 -13.87 34.91
C GLN A 160 -4.58 -12.47 34.36
N MET A 161 -4.13 -12.38 33.10
CA MET A 161 -3.85 -11.10 32.45
C MET A 161 -5.13 -10.26 32.33
N HIS A 162 -6.25 -10.86 31.92
CA HIS A 162 -7.55 -10.21 31.81
C HIS A 162 -8.08 -9.73 33.17
N ASP A 163 -8.09 -10.60 34.18
CA ASP A 163 -8.60 -10.32 35.53
C ASP A 163 -7.79 -9.23 36.25
N SER A 164 -6.57 -8.91 35.77
CA SER A 164 -5.78 -7.78 36.28
C SER A 164 -6.38 -6.40 35.95
N GLY A 165 -7.30 -6.34 34.97
CA GLY A 165 -7.87 -5.09 34.45
C GLY A 165 -6.95 -4.32 33.50
N LEU A 166 -5.72 -4.78 33.25
CA LEU A 166 -4.78 -4.13 32.33
C LEU A 166 -4.88 -4.65 30.89
N ILE A 167 -5.24 -5.93 30.72
CA ILE A 167 -5.15 -6.61 29.42
C ILE A 167 -6.54 -6.90 28.84
N GLU A 168 -6.81 -6.32 27.67
CA GLU A 168 -7.92 -6.74 26.81
C GLU A 168 -7.46 -7.92 25.94
N VAL A 169 -8.26 -8.98 25.85
CA VAL A 169 -7.99 -10.10 24.92
C VAL A 169 -8.81 -9.91 23.65
N ALA A 170 -8.13 -9.90 22.50
CA ALA A 170 -8.70 -9.78 21.17
C ALA A 170 -8.58 -11.10 20.39
N SER A 171 -9.38 -11.24 19.33
CA SER A 171 -9.23 -12.36 18.40
C SER A 171 -8.09 -12.08 17.43
N HIS A 172 -7.26 -13.09 17.16
CA HIS A 172 -6.37 -13.14 16.00
C HIS A 172 -6.79 -14.29 15.07
N THR A 173 -8.11 -14.47 14.91
CA THR A 173 -8.77 -15.63 14.27
C THR A 173 -8.69 -16.91 15.11
N ASP A 174 -9.36 -17.97 14.65
CA ASP A 174 -9.23 -19.30 15.25
C ASP A 174 -8.07 -20.06 14.61
N ASP A 175 -8.15 -20.31 13.30
CA ASP A 175 -7.17 -21.04 12.49
C ASP A 175 -7.07 -20.45 11.08
N LEU A 176 -6.93 -19.12 10.96
CA LEU A 176 -6.68 -18.44 9.68
C LEU A 176 -5.33 -17.73 9.63
N HIS A 177 -4.47 -17.93 10.63
CA HIS A 177 -3.10 -17.41 10.67
C HIS A 177 -2.12 -18.29 9.87
N HIS A 178 -2.42 -18.58 8.62
CA HIS A 178 -1.55 -19.35 7.74
C HIS A 178 -1.83 -19.03 6.27
N GLY A 179 -0.94 -19.51 5.39
CA GLY A 179 -1.18 -19.48 3.96
C GLY A 179 -2.13 -20.59 3.51
N VAL A 180 -2.94 -20.32 2.48
CA VAL A 180 -3.77 -21.31 1.78
C VAL A 180 -3.47 -21.27 0.29
N LEU A 181 -3.77 -22.36 -0.41
CA LEU A 181 -3.56 -22.45 -1.85
C LEU A 181 -4.41 -21.41 -2.59
N ALA A 182 -3.74 -20.45 -3.19
CA ALA A 182 -4.33 -19.26 -3.77
C ALA A 182 -4.67 -19.40 -5.25
N ASN A 183 -3.96 -20.26 -5.97
CA ASN A 183 -4.08 -20.40 -7.43
C ASN A 183 -3.58 -21.78 -7.90
N PRO A 184 -3.84 -22.17 -9.16
CA PRO A 184 -3.42 -23.46 -9.71
C PRO A 184 -1.92 -23.73 -9.67
N GLN A 185 -1.10 -22.68 -9.57
CA GLN A 185 0.36 -22.76 -9.68
C GLN A 185 1.07 -22.97 -8.34
N GLY A 186 0.32 -23.07 -7.23
CA GLY A 186 0.88 -23.46 -5.93
C GLY A 186 1.22 -22.29 -5.01
N ASN A 187 0.78 -21.06 -5.31
CA ASN A 187 1.04 -19.95 -4.40
C ASN A 187 0.24 -20.09 -3.10
N SER A 188 0.88 -19.76 -1.99
CA SER A 188 0.28 -19.77 -0.66
C SER A 188 0.13 -18.32 -0.18
N THR A 189 -1.10 -17.86 0.02
CA THR A 189 -1.43 -16.48 0.44
C THR A 189 -2.30 -16.48 1.70
N PRO A 190 -2.38 -15.38 2.46
CA PRO A 190 -3.09 -15.34 3.74
C PRO A 190 -4.54 -15.86 3.67
N ALA A 191 -4.89 -16.80 4.54
CA ALA A 191 -6.18 -17.50 4.52
C ALA A 191 -7.40 -16.57 4.61
N VAL A 192 -7.26 -15.45 5.32
CA VAL A 192 -8.35 -14.48 5.52
C VAL A 192 -8.80 -13.84 4.22
N VAL A 193 -7.91 -13.50 3.29
CA VAL A 193 -8.24 -12.71 2.07
C VAL A 193 -8.29 -13.52 0.79
N THR A 194 -8.04 -14.82 0.89
CA THR A 194 -7.85 -15.70 -0.25
C THR A 194 -9.07 -16.58 -0.45
N ARG A 195 -9.63 -16.60 -1.67
CA ARG A 195 -10.56 -17.65 -2.11
C ARG A 195 -9.73 -18.88 -2.48
N ILE A 196 -9.93 -19.97 -1.75
CA ILE A 196 -9.07 -21.15 -1.89
C ILE A 196 -9.23 -21.76 -3.29
N TYR A 197 -8.12 -22.02 -3.98
CA TYR A 197 -8.12 -22.85 -5.17
C TYR A 197 -8.14 -24.33 -4.77
N SER A 198 -9.10 -25.09 -5.32
CA SER A 198 -9.22 -26.53 -5.09
C SER A 198 -8.61 -27.31 -6.27
N PRO A 199 -7.49 -28.04 -6.07
CA PRO A 199 -6.91 -28.87 -7.11
C PRO A 199 -7.83 -30.02 -7.52
N ALA A 200 -8.67 -30.51 -6.61
CA ALA A 200 -9.58 -31.63 -6.86
C ALA A 200 -10.74 -31.25 -7.80
N THR A 201 -11.20 -29.99 -7.75
CA THR A 201 -12.33 -29.52 -8.56
C THR A 201 -11.92 -28.54 -9.66
N HIS A 202 -10.64 -28.14 -9.69
CA HIS A 202 -10.08 -27.11 -10.57
C HIS A 202 -10.86 -25.79 -10.53
N ARG A 203 -11.33 -25.39 -9.35
CA ARG A 203 -12.13 -24.18 -9.15
C ARG A 203 -11.69 -23.41 -7.92
N TYR A 204 -11.84 -22.10 -8.00
CA TYR A 204 -11.78 -21.21 -6.86
C TYR A 204 -13.01 -21.39 -5.97
N GLU A 205 -12.81 -21.21 -4.66
CA GLU A 205 -13.86 -21.06 -3.67
C GLU A 205 -14.83 -19.95 -4.10
N THR A 206 -16.13 -20.22 -4.04
CA THR A 206 -17.14 -19.18 -4.31
C THR A 206 -17.20 -18.17 -3.17
N GLU A 207 -17.70 -16.97 -3.44
CA GLU A 207 -17.90 -15.94 -2.40
C GLU A 207 -18.69 -16.44 -1.19
N THR A 208 -19.73 -17.23 -1.43
CA THR A 208 -20.56 -17.82 -0.36
C THR A 208 -19.77 -18.79 0.49
N GLN A 209 -18.97 -19.67 -0.11
CA GLN A 209 -18.14 -20.63 0.61
C GLN A 209 -17.05 -19.91 1.42
N TYR A 210 -16.41 -18.91 0.81
CA TYR A 210 -15.45 -18.02 1.46
C TYR A 210 -16.03 -17.34 2.70
N GLY A 211 -17.20 -16.71 2.57
CA GLY A 211 -17.89 -16.06 3.70
C GLY A 211 -18.31 -17.06 4.79
N GLN A 212 -18.72 -18.27 4.43
CA GLN A 212 -19.05 -19.33 5.39
C GLN A 212 -17.81 -19.80 6.17
N ARG A 213 -16.68 -19.99 5.49
CA ARG A 213 -15.40 -20.36 6.11
C ARG A 213 -14.95 -19.30 7.12
N LEU A 214 -14.95 -18.03 6.72
CA LEU A 214 -14.61 -16.91 7.62
C LEU A 214 -15.53 -16.87 8.84
N ARG A 215 -16.85 -16.92 8.64
CA ARG A 215 -17.80 -16.87 9.75
C ARG A 215 -17.62 -18.04 10.70
N ALA A 216 -17.42 -19.25 10.18
CA ALA A 216 -17.23 -20.44 11.00
C ALA A 216 -15.98 -20.31 11.88
N ASP A 217 -14.87 -19.82 11.31
CA ASP A 217 -13.62 -19.59 12.04
C ASP A 217 -13.76 -18.53 13.13
N LEU A 218 -14.20 -17.32 12.76
CA LEU A 218 -14.33 -16.22 13.71
C LEU A 218 -15.35 -16.54 14.82
N SER A 219 -16.40 -17.30 14.51
CA SER A 219 -17.36 -17.78 15.51
C SER A 219 -16.72 -18.72 16.54
N ARG A 220 -15.80 -19.62 16.12
CA ARG A 220 -15.06 -20.49 17.04
C ARG A 220 -14.14 -19.67 17.95
N SER A 221 -13.43 -18.69 17.39
CA SER A 221 -12.56 -17.79 18.18
C SER A 221 -13.35 -17.04 19.25
N VAL A 222 -14.49 -16.42 18.88
CA VAL A 222 -15.39 -15.74 19.82
C VAL A 222 -15.93 -16.68 20.89
N GLN A 223 -16.31 -17.91 20.53
CA GLN A 223 -16.83 -18.91 21.47
C GLN A 223 -15.77 -19.36 22.47
N ARG A 224 -14.56 -19.67 22.00
CA ARG A 224 -13.42 -20.09 22.84
C ARG A 224 -13.04 -19.00 23.84
N ILE A 225 -12.86 -17.76 23.37
CA ILE A 225 -12.57 -16.61 24.26
C ILE A 225 -13.69 -16.42 25.29
N LYS A 226 -14.97 -16.45 24.88
CA LYS A 226 -16.10 -16.34 25.80
C LYS A 226 -16.13 -17.46 26.84
N GLN A 227 -15.89 -18.69 26.42
CA GLN A 227 -15.93 -19.86 27.29
C GLN A 227 -14.87 -19.77 28.40
N HIS A 228 -13.66 -19.34 28.06
CA HIS A 228 -12.53 -19.34 28.98
C HIS A 228 -12.40 -18.05 29.81
N LEU A 229 -12.81 -16.90 29.27
CA LEU A 229 -12.65 -15.60 29.94
C LEU A 229 -13.97 -15.01 30.47
N GLY A 230 -15.12 -15.54 30.05
CA GLY A 230 -16.44 -15.04 30.44
C GLY A 230 -16.89 -13.77 29.68
N VAL A 231 -16.02 -13.23 28.82
CA VAL A 231 -16.27 -12.03 27.99
C VAL A 231 -16.09 -12.35 26.51
N ARG A 232 -16.82 -11.65 25.64
CA ARG A 232 -16.60 -11.74 24.18
C ARG A 232 -15.51 -10.75 23.77
N PRO A 233 -14.63 -11.11 22.81
CA PRO A 233 -13.70 -10.15 22.24
C PRO A 233 -14.48 -9.04 21.54
N ARG A 234 -14.00 -7.80 21.67
CA ARG A 234 -14.57 -6.62 20.99
C ARG A 234 -13.72 -6.16 19.80
N ALA A 235 -12.58 -6.80 19.60
CA ALA A 235 -11.66 -6.46 18.55
C ALA A 235 -11.07 -7.69 17.88
N ILE A 236 -10.67 -7.50 16.63
CA ILE A 236 -9.91 -8.46 15.84
C ILE A 236 -8.63 -7.81 15.32
N VAL A 237 -7.51 -8.47 15.53
CA VAL A 237 -6.28 -8.16 14.80
C VAL A 237 -6.24 -9.09 13.60
N TRP A 238 -6.04 -8.59 12.38
CA TRP A 238 -6.03 -9.44 11.20
C TRP A 238 -4.64 -10.04 10.96
N PRO A 239 -4.51 -11.38 10.80
CA PRO A 239 -3.26 -12.04 10.40
C PRO A 239 -2.63 -11.35 9.19
N TYR A 240 -1.35 -10.99 9.29
CA TYR A 240 -0.59 -10.31 8.23
C TYR A 240 -1.20 -8.96 7.77
N ALA A 241 -2.08 -8.38 8.57
CA ALA A 241 -2.98 -7.28 8.17
C ALA A 241 -3.81 -7.56 6.92
N ALA A 242 -4.05 -8.83 6.61
CA ALA A 242 -4.81 -9.24 5.45
C ALA A 242 -6.30 -9.28 5.81
N TYR A 243 -7.08 -8.30 5.34
CA TYR A 243 -8.53 -8.24 5.51
C TYR A 243 -9.24 -7.62 4.31
N ASN A 244 -10.57 -7.66 4.32
CA ASN A 244 -11.43 -6.97 3.38
C ASN A 244 -12.77 -6.57 4.01
N GLN A 245 -13.66 -5.95 3.22
CA GLN A 245 -14.96 -5.51 3.73
C GLN A 245 -15.78 -6.68 4.28
N LEU A 246 -15.84 -7.81 3.56
CA LEU A 246 -16.62 -8.97 3.99
C LEU A 246 -16.09 -9.56 5.31
N SER A 247 -14.77 -9.60 5.51
CA SER A 247 -14.20 -10.09 6.77
C SER A 247 -14.50 -9.14 7.94
N ASN A 248 -14.42 -7.82 7.74
CA ASN A 248 -14.84 -6.83 8.73
C ASN A 248 -16.34 -6.93 9.05
N ASP A 249 -17.21 -7.02 8.03
CA ASP A 249 -18.66 -7.15 8.22
C ASP A 249 -19.01 -8.39 9.06
N ILE A 250 -18.34 -9.52 8.79
CA ILE A 250 -18.54 -10.76 9.55
C ILE A 250 -18.04 -10.59 10.99
N ALA A 251 -16.87 -9.97 11.20
CA ALA A 251 -16.32 -9.71 12.53
C ALA A 251 -17.25 -8.80 13.36
N GLU A 252 -17.74 -7.72 12.77
CA GLU A 252 -18.68 -6.79 13.40
C GLU A 252 -19.98 -7.51 13.81
N GLN A 253 -20.55 -8.31 12.91
CA GLN A 253 -21.75 -9.12 13.21
C GLN A 253 -21.54 -10.15 14.32
N LEU A 254 -20.30 -10.56 14.57
CA LEU A 254 -19.92 -11.46 15.67
C LEU A 254 -19.57 -10.70 16.96
N GLY A 255 -19.63 -9.37 16.94
CA GLY A 255 -19.41 -8.49 18.10
C GLY A 255 -17.99 -7.90 18.19
N MET A 256 -17.22 -7.93 17.10
CA MET A 256 -15.87 -7.37 17.01
C MET A 256 -15.82 -6.16 16.05
N PRO A 257 -16.39 -4.99 16.43
CA PRO A 257 -16.46 -3.80 15.57
C PRO A 257 -15.13 -3.03 15.44
N VAL A 258 -14.09 -3.42 16.19
CA VAL A 258 -12.76 -2.81 16.08
C VAL A 258 -11.84 -3.76 15.34
N SER A 259 -11.18 -3.29 14.28
CA SER A 259 -10.17 -4.09 13.59
C SER A 259 -8.86 -3.34 13.38
N PHE A 260 -7.77 -4.09 13.33
CA PHE A 260 -6.42 -3.55 13.23
C PHE A 260 -5.71 -4.00 11.96
N ASP A 261 -4.89 -3.10 11.43
CA ASP A 261 -4.01 -3.26 10.27
C ASP A 261 -2.51 -3.19 10.73
N LEU A 262 -1.56 -3.25 9.82
CA LEU A 262 -0.13 -2.96 9.97
C LEU A 262 0.33 -1.83 9.03
N GLU A 263 -0.58 -1.23 8.25
CA GLU A 263 -0.28 -0.10 7.37
C GLU A 263 -0.54 1.25 8.04
N GLY A 264 0.55 1.99 8.32
CA GLY A 264 0.54 3.35 8.85
C GLY A 264 1.21 3.46 10.22
N ARG A 265 1.22 4.67 10.80
CA ARG A 265 1.89 4.96 12.08
C ARG A 265 0.97 5.52 13.16
N SER A 266 0.08 6.42 12.78
CA SER A 266 -0.92 7.02 13.65
C SER A 266 -2.21 7.22 12.87
N THR A 267 -3.35 7.07 13.53
CA THR A 267 -4.67 7.28 12.91
C THR A 267 -5.53 8.15 13.82
N PRO A 268 -6.19 9.20 13.29
CA PRO A 268 -7.22 9.91 14.04
C PRO A 268 -8.31 8.93 14.48
N VAL A 269 -8.74 9.02 15.74
CA VAL A 269 -9.85 8.19 16.22
C VAL A 269 -11.15 8.75 15.67
N ALA A 270 -11.66 8.12 14.62
CA ALA A 270 -12.95 8.41 14.00
C ALA A 270 -14.05 7.48 14.56
N SER A 271 -15.29 7.68 14.11
CA SER A 271 -16.41 6.81 14.50
C SER A 271 -16.29 5.38 13.97
N ASP A 272 -15.65 5.21 12.80
CA ASP A 272 -15.29 3.91 12.25
C ASP A 272 -13.93 3.47 12.81
N LEU A 273 -13.90 2.28 13.40
CA LEU A 273 -12.72 1.68 14.02
C LEU A 273 -12.22 0.45 13.25
N HIS A 274 -12.64 0.28 11.99
CA HIS A 274 -12.07 -0.72 11.12
C HIS A 274 -10.68 -0.31 10.60
N GLY A 275 -9.73 -1.26 10.57
CA GLY A 275 -8.43 -1.08 9.94
C GLY A 275 -7.52 -0.02 10.57
N LEU A 276 -7.57 0.14 11.90
CA LEU A 276 -6.70 1.06 12.63
C LEU A 276 -5.22 0.75 12.35
N ALA A 277 -4.46 1.76 11.94
CA ALA A 277 -3.05 1.59 11.58
C ALA A 277 -2.21 1.23 12.80
N ARG A 278 -1.30 0.27 12.64
CA ARG A 278 -0.33 -0.09 13.67
C ARG A 278 1.08 -0.04 13.13
N PHE A 279 1.98 0.54 13.90
CA PHE A 279 3.40 0.46 13.66
C PHE A 279 3.91 -0.92 14.10
N LEU A 280 4.35 -1.72 13.13
CA LEU A 280 4.99 -3.01 13.36
C LEU A 280 6.40 -2.81 13.94
N VAL A 281 6.65 -3.30 15.15
CA VAL A 281 7.98 -3.26 15.74
C VAL A 281 8.78 -4.48 15.28
N SER A 282 9.81 -4.27 14.47
CA SER A 282 10.68 -5.32 13.91
C SER A 282 12.16 -5.02 14.10
N ASP A 283 13.00 -6.05 13.98
CA ASP A 283 14.46 -6.00 14.04
C ASP A 283 15.03 -5.47 15.37
N ASN A 284 14.34 -5.75 16.48
CA ASN A 284 14.81 -5.45 17.84
C ASN A 284 15.32 -3.99 18.02
N PRO A 285 14.50 -2.97 17.68
CA PRO A 285 15.01 -1.61 17.58
C PRO A 285 15.37 -1.08 18.97
N THR A 286 16.47 -0.34 19.05
CA THR A 286 16.76 0.49 20.24
C THR A 286 15.72 1.60 20.36
N VAL A 287 15.71 2.31 21.48
CA VAL A 287 14.90 3.52 21.65
C VAL A 287 15.18 4.56 20.57
N GLU A 288 16.45 4.73 20.18
CA GLU A 288 16.83 5.65 19.09
C GLU A 288 16.23 5.20 17.75
N GLY A 289 16.32 3.90 17.44
CA GLY A 289 15.74 3.34 16.21
C GLY A 289 14.22 3.48 16.17
N LEU A 290 13.54 3.17 17.27
CA LEU A 290 12.08 3.35 17.38
C LEU A 290 11.70 4.82 17.24
N ALA A 291 12.38 5.72 17.95
CA ALA A 291 12.11 7.15 17.89
C ALA A 291 12.36 7.73 16.49
N TYR A 292 13.41 7.27 15.80
CA TYR A 292 13.67 7.62 14.41
C TYR A 292 12.51 7.19 13.52
N GLU A 293 12.09 5.92 13.59
CA GLU A 293 10.98 5.44 12.76
C GLU A 293 9.67 6.17 13.06
N LEU A 294 9.37 6.52 14.30
CA LEU A 294 8.16 7.28 14.63
C LEU A 294 8.19 8.73 14.13
N ARG A 295 9.38 9.32 13.90
CA ARG A 295 9.56 10.73 13.50
C ARG A 295 9.99 10.92 12.03
N ARG A 296 10.40 9.85 11.35
CA ARG A 296 10.87 9.86 9.97
C ARG A 296 9.76 10.35 9.04
N ASP A 297 10.03 11.28 8.12
CA ASP A 297 9.02 11.65 7.13
C ASP A 297 9.02 10.62 5.98
N VAL A 298 7.98 9.78 5.92
CA VAL A 298 7.84 8.76 4.86
C VAL A 298 7.51 9.37 3.50
N ALA A 299 6.99 10.60 3.45
CA ALA A 299 6.76 11.28 2.17
C ALA A 299 8.07 11.60 1.45
N LEU A 300 9.20 11.63 2.17
CA LEU A 300 10.53 11.81 1.59
C LEU A 300 11.13 10.49 1.09
N ASP A 301 10.47 9.36 1.29
CA ASP A 301 10.93 8.08 0.74
C ASP A 301 10.69 8.06 -0.76
N GLY A 302 11.79 8.06 -1.52
CA GLY A 302 11.73 8.01 -2.97
C GLY A 302 11.10 6.72 -3.49
N ILE A 303 10.13 6.85 -4.40
CA ILE A 303 9.58 5.72 -5.14
C ILE A 303 10.55 5.35 -6.27
N ARG A 304 10.79 4.06 -6.44
CA ARG A 304 11.51 3.46 -7.56
C ARG A 304 10.62 2.36 -8.11
N ALA A 305 9.96 2.61 -9.23
CA ALA A 305 9.06 1.65 -9.86
C ALA A 305 9.63 1.12 -11.17
N LEU A 306 9.48 -0.19 -11.40
CA LEU A 306 9.68 -0.80 -12.71
C LEU A 306 8.31 -1.13 -13.27
N GLN A 307 7.95 -0.63 -14.45
CA GLN A 307 6.74 -1.05 -15.14
C GLN A 307 7.04 -2.26 -16.01
N ILE A 308 6.29 -3.34 -15.80
CA ILE A 308 6.58 -4.69 -16.30
C ILE A 308 5.37 -5.22 -17.06
N ASP A 309 5.62 -5.63 -18.30
CA ASP A 309 4.65 -6.31 -19.15
C ASP A 309 4.54 -7.79 -18.77
N LEU A 310 3.32 -8.25 -18.49
CA LEU A 310 3.04 -9.68 -18.32
C LEU A 310 3.00 -10.41 -19.66
N ASP A 311 2.81 -9.67 -20.76
CA ASP A 311 2.96 -10.20 -22.11
C ASP A 311 4.36 -10.82 -22.33
N ASP A 312 5.41 -10.25 -21.74
CA ASP A 312 6.78 -10.79 -21.78
C ASP A 312 7.02 -11.97 -20.82
N VAL A 313 6.25 -12.04 -19.73
CA VAL A 313 6.32 -13.19 -18.80
C VAL A 313 5.61 -14.40 -19.41
N TYR A 314 4.47 -14.16 -20.06
CA TYR A 314 3.63 -15.20 -20.63
C TYR A 314 4.36 -16.00 -21.71
N ASP A 315 4.21 -17.32 -21.64
CA ASP A 315 4.62 -18.23 -22.71
C ASP A 315 3.62 -19.38 -22.80
N ALA A 316 3.37 -19.87 -24.01
CA ALA A 316 2.50 -21.02 -24.22
C ALA A 316 3.10 -22.32 -23.63
N ASP A 317 4.43 -22.41 -23.53
CA ASP A 317 5.14 -23.45 -22.76
C ASP A 317 5.21 -23.06 -21.27
N PRO A 318 4.51 -23.78 -20.36
CA PRO A 318 4.55 -23.49 -18.94
C PRO A 318 5.98 -23.54 -18.34
N ALA A 319 6.89 -24.31 -18.93
CA ALA A 319 8.28 -24.37 -18.47
C ALA A 319 9.06 -23.10 -18.87
N GLN A 320 8.83 -22.56 -20.06
CA GLN A 320 9.41 -21.28 -20.47
C GLN A 320 8.81 -20.12 -19.67
N GLN A 321 7.48 -20.11 -19.46
CA GLN A 321 6.84 -19.10 -18.61
C GLN A 321 7.41 -19.10 -17.19
N ALA A 322 7.71 -20.29 -16.63
CA ALA A 322 8.36 -20.40 -15.33
C ALA A 322 9.79 -19.81 -15.35
N ARG A 323 10.57 -20.05 -16.42
CA ARG A 323 11.90 -19.45 -16.59
C ARG A 323 11.84 -17.92 -16.73
N ASN A 324 10.88 -17.40 -17.48
CA ASN A 324 10.65 -15.96 -17.63
C ASN A 324 10.33 -15.33 -16.26
N LEU A 325 9.43 -15.94 -15.51
CA LEU A 325 9.08 -15.49 -14.16
C LEU A 325 10.28 -15.51 -13.21
N ASP A 326 11.09 -16.58 -13.21
CA ASP A 326 12.28 -16.64 -12.36
C ASP A 326 13.31 -15.56 -12.76
N ALA A 327 13.48 -15.30 -14.06
CA ALA A 327 14.34 -14.22 -14.55
C ALA A 327 13.85 -12.84 -14.07
N LEU A 328 12.53 -12.58 -14.18
CA LEU A 328 11.92 -11.35 -13.68
C LEU A 328 12.13 -11.18 -12.17
N VAL A 329 11.81 -12.20 -11.37
CA VAL A 329 11.92 -12.14 -9.90
C VAL A 329 13.37 -11.92 -9.48
N GLU A 330 14.33 -12.62 -10.08
CA GLU A 330 15.75 -12.45 -9.78
C GLU A 330 16.25 -11.05 -10.17
N ARG A 331 15.82 -10.53 -11.33
CA ARG A 331 16.16 -9.18 -11.77
C ARG A 331 15.63 -8.12 -10.81
N VAL A 332 14.34 -8.17 -10.46
CA VAL A 332 13.71 -7.23 -9.53
C VAL A 332 14.41 -7.29 -8.17
N LYS A 333 14.70 -8.50 -7.65
CA LYS A 333 15.43 -8.67 -6.39
C LYS A 333 16.82 -8.04 -6.44
N ARG A 334 17.55 -8.19 -7.56
CA ARG A 334 18.90 -7.62 -7.73
C ARG A 334 18.92 -6.10 -7.90
N ILE A 335 17.93 -5.55 -8.60
CA ILE A 335 17.76 -4.09 -8.73
C ILE A 335 17.37 -3.49 -7.38
N ALA A 336 16.50 -4.18 -6.63
CA ALA A 336 15.88 -3.72 -5.39
C ALA A 336 15.16 -2.37 -5.57
N PRO A 337 14.17 -2.27 -6.49
CA PRO A 337 13.25 -1.13 -6.55
C PRO A 337 12.30 -1.19 -5.35
N THR A 338 11.51 -0.14 -5.12
CA THR A 338 10.44 -0.21 -4.10
C THR A 338 9.13 -0.77 -4.66
N HIS A 339 8.89 -0.61 -5.95
CA HIS A 339 7.61 -0.93 -6.59
C HIS A 339 7.79 -1.67 -7.92
N VAL A 340 6.80 -2.48 -8.27
CA VAL A 340 6.57 -2.96 -9.64
C VAL A 340 5.16 -2.57 -10.06
N TYR A 341 5.05 -1.91 -11.21
CA TYR A 341 3.77 -1.66 -11.88
C TYR A 341 3.55 -2.79 -12.87
N LEU A 342 2.75 -3.77 -12.48
CA LEU A 342 2.61 -5.04 -13.19
C LEU A 342 1.37 -5.00 -14.08
N GLN A 343 1.56 -5.15 -15.39
CA GLN A 343 0.47 -5.25 -16.35
C GLN A 343 -0.48 -6.39 -15.95
N ALA A 344 -1.79 -6.12 -15.87
CA ALA A 344 -2.81 -7.13 -15.56
C ALA A 344 -3.72 -7.48 -16.75
N PHE A 345 -3.46 -6.87 -17.90
CA PHE A 345 -4.12 -7.09 -19.18
C PHE A 345 -3.12 -7.63 -20.20
N ALA A 346 -3.63 -8.16 -21.32
CA ALA A 346 -2.83 -8.60 -22.45
C ALA A 346 -3.12 -7.68 -23.64
N ASP A 347 -2.05 -7.19 -24.25
CA ASP A 347 -2.04 -6.34 -25.44
C ASP A 347 -0.89 -6.76 -26.38
N PRO A 348 -0.95 -7.98 -26.94
CA PRO A 348 0.14 -8.51 -27.77
C PRO A 348 0.27 -7.81 -29.13
N ASP A 349 -0.74 -7.07 -29.59
CA ASP A 349 -0.68 -6.32 -30.83
C ASP A 349 -0.21 -4.86 -30.64
N GLY A 350 -0.09 -4.41 -29.38
CA GLY A 350 0.47 -3.12 -28.99
C GLY A 350 -0.43 -1.95 -29.37
N ASN A 351 -1.74 -2.17 -29.43
CA ASN A 351 -2.71 -1.14 -29.79
C ASN A 351 -3.18 -0.30 -28.58
N ASN A 352 -2.65 -0.59 -27.38
CA ASN A 352 -2.97 0.00 -26.08
C ASN A 352 -4.40 -0.27 -25.60
N THR A 353 -5.00 -1.38 -26.06
CA THR A 353 -6.31 -1.86 -25.64
C THR A 353 -6.20 -3.30 -25.19
N ALA A 354 -6.85 -3.65 -24.09
CA ALA A 354 -6.84 -5.03 -23.60
C ALA A 354 -7.69 -5.97 -24.48
N ASP A 355 -7.06 -6.96 -25.09
CA ASP A 355 -7.72 -8.09 -25.77
C ASP A 355 -8.19 -9.16 -24.80
N ALA A 356 -7.43 -9.34 -23.72
CA ALA A 356 -7.65 -10.35 -22.70
C ALA A 356 -7.04 -9.90 -21.36
N LEU A 357 -7.30 -10.65 -20.30
CA LEU A 357 -6.81 -10.36 -18.96
C LEU A 357 -5.97 -11.51 -18.39
N TYR A 358 -5.09 -11.20 -17.45
CA TYR A 358 -4.21 -12.17 -16.78
C TYR A 358 -4.79 -12.71 -15.46
N PHE A 359 -6.09 -12.54 -15.25
CA PHE A 359 -6.79 -12.97 -14.04
C PHE A 359 -8.23 -13.43 -14.35
N PRO A 360 -8.81 -14.33 -13.51
CA PRO A 360 -10.19 -14.75 -13.65
C PRO A 360 -11.15 -13.57 -13.53
N ASN A 361 -12.08 -13.44 -14.48
CA ASN A 361 -13.01 -12.31 -14.52
C ASN A 361 -14.31 -12.69 -15.27
N ARG A 362 -15.33 -11.82 -15.16
CA ARG A 362 -16.68 -12.04 -15.71
C ARG A 362 -16.89 -11.59 -17.15
N HIS A 363 -16.03 -10.72 -17.70
CA HIS A 363 -16.35 -9.91 -18.89
C HIS A 363 -15.42 -10.09 -20.09
N MET A 364 -14.15 -10.41 -19.86
CA MET A 364 -13.08 -10.51 -20.85
C MET A 364 -12.53 -11.94 -20.91
N PRO A 365 -12.04 -12.39 -22.08
CA PRO A 365 -11.23 -13.60 -22.15
C PRO A 365 -10.06 -13.54 -21.17
N MET A 366 -9.77 -14.64 -20.49
CA MET A 366 -8.56 -14.76 -19.66
C MET A 366 -7.48 -15.45 -20.50
N ARG A 367 -6.38 -14.75 -20.79
CA ARG A 367 -5.26 -15.30 -21.58
C ARG A 367 -4.53 -16.39 -20.80
N ALA A 368 -4.23 -16.11 -19.54
CA ALA A 368 -3.69 -17.05 -18.57
C ALA A 368 -3.99 -16.57 -17.15
N ASP A 369 -4.19 -17.49 -16.21
CA ASP A 369 -4.26 -17.16 -14.78
C ASP A 369 -2.83 -16.94 -14.26
N LEU A 370 -2.32 -15.72 -14.46
CA LEU A 370 -0.89 -15.40 -14.31
C LEU A 370 -0.63 -14.26 -13.34
N PHE A 371 -1.50 -13.23 -13.30
CA PHE A 371 -1.26 -12.03 -12.52
C PHE A 371 -1.06 -12.33 -11.02
N SER A 372 -1.97 -13.11 -10.43
CA SER A 372 -1.89 -13.49 -9.01
C SER A 372 -0.57 -14.19 -8.66
N ARG A 373 -0.08 -15.04 -9.57
CA ARG A 373 1.17 -15.76 -9.41
C ARG A 373 2.37 -14.83 -9.44
N VAL A 374 2.45 -13.97 -10.43
CA VAL A 374 3.59 -13.07 -10.61
C VAL A 374 3.64 -12.03 -9.51
N ALA A 375 2.50 -11.40 -9.20
CA ALA A 375 2.38 -10.42 -8.12
C ALA A 375 2.83 -11.00 -6.77
N TRP A 376 2.37 -12.20 -6.41
CA TRP A 376 2.76 -12.82 -5.16
C TRP A 376 4.25 -13.17 -5.10
N GLN A 377 4.85 -13.65 -6.19
CA GLN A 377 6.27 -13.96 -6.21
C GLN A 377 7.15 -12.72 -6.15
N LEU A 378 6.77 -11.63 -6.82
CA LEU A 378 7.46 -10.34 -6.71
C LEU A 378 7.43 -9.83 -5.26
N LYS A 379 6.26 -9.83 -4.62
CA LYS A 379 6.12 -9.43 -3.21
C LYS A 379 6.95 -10.32 -2.28
N SER A 380 6.72 -11.63 -2.31
CA SER A 380 7.27 -12.57 -1.32
C SER A 380 8.76 -12.88 -1.52
N ARG A 381 9.28 -12.87 -2.75
CA ARG A 381 10.67 -13.23 -3.06
C ARG A 381 11.58 -12.02 -3.32
N ALA A 382 11.04 -10.92 -3.88
CA ALA A 382 11.80 -9.72 -4.19
C ALA A 382 11.53 -8.54 -3.22
N GLY A 383 10.48 -8.61 -2.39
CA GLY A 383 10.22 -7.62 -1.35
C GLY A 383 9.70 -6.27 -1.85
N VAL A 384 9.09 -6.25 -3.05
CA VAL A 384 8.54 -5.04 -3.66
C VAL A 384 7.04 -4.93 -3.42
N LYS A 385 6.51 -3.71 -3.45
CA LYS A 385 5.06 -3.49 -3.56
C LYS A 385 4.63 -3.69 -5.01
N VAL A 386 3.52 -4.40 -5.24
CA VAL A 386 3.02 -4.63 -6.59
C VAL A 386 1.76 -3.80 -6.80
N TYR A 387 1.75 -3.02 -7.87
CA TYR A 387 0.58 -2.26 -8.30
C TYR A 387 0.05 -2.90 -9.57
N ALA A 388 -1.26 -3.14 -9.62
CA ALA A 388 -1.89 -3.66 -10.82
C ALA A 388 -2.07 -2.51 -11.82
N TRP A 389 -1.40 -2.64 -12.96
CA TRP A 389 -1.56 -1.74 -14.09
C TRP A 389 -2.69 -2.24 -14.99
N LEU A 390 -3.75 -1.43 -15.12
CA LEU A 390 -4.96 -1.77 -15.85
C LEU A 390 -5.44 -0.61 -16.73
N PRO A 391 -6.08 -0.88 -17.88
CA PRO A 391 -6.77 0.13 -18.66
C PRO A 391 -7.88 0.80 -17.84
N VAL A 392 -8.17 2.05 -18.17
CA VAL A 392 -9.33 2.78 -17.62
C VAL A 392 -10.55 2.55 -18.51
N LEU A 393 -10.39 2.62 -19.82
CA LEU A 393 -11.44 2.59 -20.85
C LEU A 393 -11.19 1.52 -21.94
N GLY A 394 -9.94 1.12 -22.14
CA GLY A 394 -9.45 0.31 -23.25
C GLY A 394 -9.67 -1.18 -23.05
N PHE A 395 -10.90 -1.65 -23.24
CA PHE A 395 -11.25 -3.07 -23.13
C PHE A 395 -11.97 -3.58 -24.38
N GLU A 396 -11.30 -4.38 -25.20
CA GLU A 396 -11.87 -4.99 -26.40
C GLU A 396 -12.88 -6.09 -26.07
N LEU A 397 -14.15 -5.69 -25.87
CA LEU A 397 -15.19 -6.65 -25.52
C LEU A 397 -15.36 -7.73 -26.62
N PRO A 398 -15.48 -9.02 -26.23
CA PRO A 398 -15.46 -10.13 -27.18
C PRO A 398 -16.67 -10.16 -28.12
N ASP A 399 -17.83 -9.64 -27.70
CA ASP A 399 -19.00 -9.47 -28.56
C ASP A 399 -18.88 -8.17 -29.39
N PRO A 400 -18.71 -8.25 -30.73
CA PRO A 400 -18.58 -7.07 -31.57
C PRO A 400 -19.78 -6.11 -31.52
N ALA A 401 -21.00 -6.63 -31.32
CA ALA A 401 -22.20 -5.80 -31.25
C ALA A 401 -22.21 -4.99 -29.94
N GLN A 402 -21.87 -5.63 -28.83
CA GLN A 402 -21.70 -4.97 -27.54
C GLN A 402 -20.54 -3.96 -27.58
N ARG A 403 -19.39 -4.35 -28.14
CA ARG A 403 -18.21 -3.49 -28.33
C ARG A 403 -18.59 -2.20 -29.07
N LYS A 404 -19.27 -2.31 -30.21
CA LYS A 404 -19.75 -1.13 -30.95
C LYS A 404 -20.77 -0.27 -30.18
N ALA A 405 -21.68 -0.91 -29.44
CA ALA A 405 -22.74 -0.20 -28.73
C ALA A 405 -22.27 0.54 -27.47
N LEU A 406 -21.17 0.09 -26.86
CA LEU A 406 -20.63 0.61 -25.61
C LEU A 406 -19.39 1.50 -25.77
N ALA A 407 -18.87 1.64 -27.00
CA ALA A 407 -17.72 2.48 -27.30
C ALA A 407 -18.03 3.98 -27.21
N ILE A 408 -17.00 4.78 -26.95
CA ILE A 408 -17.02 6.21 -27.24
C ILE A 408 -17.25 6.39 -28.74
N ARG A 409 -18.18 7.26 -29.13
CA ARG A 409 -18.45 7.52 -30.56
C ARG A 409 -17.21 8.09 -31.23
N ASN A 410 -16.81 7.48 -32.35
CA ASN A 410 -15.56 7.78 -33.06
C ASN A 410 -14.29 7.54 -32.21
N GLY A 411 -14.38 6.75 -31.13
CA GLY A 411 -13.31 6.46 -30.17
C GLY A 411 -12.00 5.99 -30.80
N ASP A 412 -12.07 5.30 -31.93
CA ASP A 412 -10.93 4.62 -32.55
C ASP A 412 -10.19 5.49 -33.60
N ALA A 413 -10.42 6.81 -33.63
CA ALA A 413 -9.81 7.69 -34.66
C ALA A 413 -8.27 7.74 -34.63
N ASP A 414 -7.65 7.29 -33.55
CA ASP A 414 -6.21 7.09 -33.33
C ASP A 414 -5.81 5.60 -33.27
N GLY A 415 -6.75 4.68 -33.53
CA GLY A 415 -6.52 3.23 -33.51
C GLY A 415 -6.75 2.55 -32.15
N MET A 416 -7.08 3.30 -31.09
CA MET A 416 -7.31 2.76 -29.75
C MET A 416 -8.81 2.64 -29.45
N TYR A 417 -9.26 1.44 -29.10
CA TYR A 417 -10.66 1.21 -28.75
C TYR A 417 -10.92 1.59 -27.29
N ARG A 418 -11.92 2.46 -27.03
CA ARG A 418 -12.27 2.93 -25.67
C ARG A 418 -13.77 2.86 -25.38
N LEU A 419 -14.11 2.31 -24.22
CA LEU A 419 -15.48 2.25 -23.69
C LEU A 419 -15.97 3.61 -23.18
N ASP A 420 -17.24 3.91 -23.41
CA ASP A 420 -17.91 5.11 -22.89
C ASP A 420 -18.28 4.91 -21.41
N PHE A 421 -17.45 5.42 -20.50
CA PHE A 421 -17.70 5.32 -19.06
C PHE A 421 -18.96 6.07 -18.57
N THR A 422 -19.59 6.90 -19.40
CA THR A 422 -20.87 7.54 -19.09
C THR A 422 -22.06 6.62 -19.40
N ASN A 423 -21.84 5.59 -20.21
CA ASN A 423 -22.82 4.53 -20.42
C ASN A 423 -22.88 3.62 -19.18
N PRO A 424 -24.03 3.47 -18.52
CA PRO A 424 -24.15 2.68 -17.29
C PRO A 424 -23.69 1.22 -17.43
N LYS A 425 -23.92 0.59 -18.60
CA LYS A 425 -23.52 -0.80 -18.83
C LYS A 425 -22.01 -0.92 -19.00
N ALA A 426 -21.39 -0.04 -19.80
CA ALA A 426 -19.94 -0.02 -19.97
C ALA A 426 -19.25 0.28 -18.63
N ARG A 427 -19.77 1.26 -17.90
CA ARG A 427 -19.31 1.62 -16.56
C ARG A 427 -19.31 0.42 -15.60
N GLN A 428 -20.38 -0.36 -15.57
CA GLN A 428 -20.47 -1.53 -14.70
C GLN A 428 -19.48 -2.62 -15.10
N ILE A 429 -19.28 -2.87 -16.39
CA ILE A 429 -18.28 -3.84 -16.86
C ILE A 429 -16.89 -3.49 -16.34
N MET A 430 -16.49 -2.22 -16.45
CA MET A 430 -15.18 -1.77 -15.98
C MET A 430 -15.05 -1.86 -14.46
N LEU A 431 -16.10 -1.51 -13.71
CA LEU A 431 -16.13 -1.69 -12.24
C LEU A 431 -15.98 -3.16 -11.83
N ASP A 432 -16.68 -4.06 -12.53
CA ASP A 432 -16.66 -5.49 -12.27
C ASP A 432 -15.28 -6.09 -12.58
N ILE A 433 -14.59 -5.62 -13.64
CA ILE A 433 -13.23 -6.06 -13.98
C ILE A 433 -12.24 -5.72 -12.85
N TYR A 434 -12.30 -4.50 -12.32
CA TYR A 434 -11.45 -4.08 -11.18
C TYR A 434 -11.81 -4.85 -9.89
N GLU A 435 -13.09 -5.14 -9.68
CA GLU A 435 -13.52 -6.02 -8.57
C GLU A 435 -12.97 -7.44 -8.72
N ASP A 436 -13.09 -8.03 -9.92
CA ASP A 436 -12.63 -9.39 -10.21
C ASP A 436 -11.11 -9.54 -10.03
N LEU A 437 -10.34 -8.53 -10.43
CA LEU A 437 -8.92 -8.48 -10.15
C LEU A 437 -8.63 -8.56 -8.64
N ALA A 438 -9.31 -7.71 -7.85
CA ALA A 438 -9.13 -7.61 -6.40
C ALA A 438 -9.61 -8.87 -5.65
N VAL A 439 -10.65 -9.55 -6.15
CA VAL A 439 -11.14 -10.82 -5.63
C VAL A 439 -10.08 -11.92 -5.75
N ASN A 440 -9.43 -12.01 -6.91
CA ASN A 440 -8.61 -13.16 -7.28
C ASN A 440 -7.11 -12.97 -7.02
N SER A 441 -6.66 -11.76 -6.68
CA SER A 441 -5.24 -11.43 -6.58
C SER A 441 -4.91 -10.57 -5.38
N TYR A 442 -3.68 -10.67 -4.86
CA TYR A 442 -3.14 -9.76 -3.85
C TYR A 442 -2.24 -8.72 -4.53
N PHE A 443 -2.42 -7.44 -4.20
CA PHE A 443 -1.63 -6.30 -4.67
C PHE A 443 -1.88 -5.11 -3.73
N GLU A 444 -0.99 -4.12 -3.73
CA GLU A 444 -1.00 -2.97 -2.81
C GLU A 444 -1.45 -1.65 -3.46
N GLY A 445 -1.58 -1.61 -4.78
CA GLY A 445 -2.08 -0.42 -5.45
C GLY A 445 -2.53 -0.63 -6.89
N LEU A 446 -3.01 0.45 -7.49
CA LEU A 446 -3.51 0.50 -8.86
C LEU A 446 -2.71 1.54 -9.65
N LEU A 447 -2.25 1.17 -10.85
CA LEU A 447 -1.81 2.10 -11.87
C LEU A 447 -2.92 2.20 -12.94
N PHE A 448 -3.59 3.35 -12.98
CA PHE A 448 -4.53 3.68 -14.03
C PHE A 448 -3.75 4.08 -15.28
N HIS A 449 -3.96 3.31 -16.35
CA HIS A 449 -3.30 3.51 -17.63
C HIS A 449 -3.67 4.86 -18.28
N ASP A 450 -2.85 5.27 -19.25
CA ASP A 450 -2.94 6.56 -19.93
C ASP A 450 -4.04 6.62 -21.01
N ASP A 451 -4.66 5.48 -21.35
CA ASP A 451 -5.88 5.37 -22.17
C ASP A 451 -7.07 6.17 -21.60
N GLY A 452 -7.03 6.48 -20.31
CA GLY A 452 -7.95 7.38 -19.62
C GLY A 452 -7.77 8.85 -20.02
N TYR A 453 -7.98 9.20 -21.28
CA TYR A 453 -8.05 10.58 -21.79
C TYR A 453 -9.30 10.77 -22.65
N LEU A 454 -9.70 12.03 -22.84
CA LEU A 454 -10.79 12.39 -23.75
C LEU A 454 -10.33 13.47 -24.72
N ARG A 455 -10.59 13.22 -26.01
CA ARG A 455 -10.40 14.23 -27.06
C ARG A 455 -11.45 15.33 -26.95
N ASP A 456 -11.16 16.46 -27.58
CA ASP A 456 -12.05 17.63 -27.57
C ASP A 456 -13.43 17.33 -28.17
N THR A 457 -13.50 16.40 -29.13
CA THR A 457 -14.73 15.93 -29.78
C THR A 457 -15.49 14.84 -29.01
N GLU A 458 -14.93 14.29 -27.94
CA GLU A 458 -15.50 13.15 -27.23
C GLU A 458 -16.32 13.56 -26.02
N LEU A 459 -17.43 12.84 -25.82
CA LEU A 459 -18.35 13.01 -24.69
C LEU A 459 -18.69 14.49 -24.41
N PRO A 460 -19.13 15.28 -25.42
CA PRO A 460 -19.30 16.73 -25.29
C PRO A 460 -20.33 17.13 -24.22
N ALA A 461 -21.23 16.23 -23.86
CA ALA A 461 -22.19 16.42 -22.77
C ALA A 461 -21.52 16.69 -21.41
N LEU A 462 -20.31 16.15 -21.18
CA LEU A 462 -19.55 16.39 -19.96
C LEU A 462 -19.04 17.83 -19.85
N ALA A 463 -18.87 18.53 -20.98
CA ALA A 463 -18.40 19.92 -21.04
C ALA A 463 -19.54 20.96 -21.03
N ALA A 464 -20.80 20.52 -21.01
CA ALA A 464 -21.98 21.40 -21.20
C ALA A 464 -22.18 22.47 -20.11
N GLY A 465 -21.51 22.34 -18.96
CA GLY A 465 -21.57 23.31 -17.85
C GLY A 465 -20.62 24.51 -17.97
N GLY A 466 -19.76 24.57 -18.99
CA GLY A 466 -18.82 25.68 -19.19
C GLY A 466 -17.57 25.69 -18.29
N ASP A 467 -17.42 24.71 -17.39
CA ASP A 467 -16.18 24.46 -16.66
C ASP A 467 -15.22 23.64 -17.52
N GLY A 468 -14.08 24.23 -17.89
CA GLY A 468 -13.05 23.60 -18.71
C GLY A 468 -12.50 22.28 -18.15
N SER A 469 -12.63 22.06 -16.83
CA SER A 469 -12.11 20.88 -16.15
C SER A 469 -13.16 19.83 -15.79
N ALA A 470 -14.42 20.03 -16.20
CA ALA A 470 -15.50 19.08 -15.91
C ALA A 470 -15.21 17.67 -16.45
N ARG A 471 -14.60 17.57 -17.64
CA ARG A 471 -14.19 16.29 -18.24
C ARG A 471 -13.08 15.62 -17.46
N THR A 472 -12.07 16.38 -17.06
CA THR A 472 -10.95 15.91 -16.22
C THR A 472 -11.49 15.37 -14.90
N GLN A 473 -12.36 16.12 -14.23
CA GLN A 473 -12.98 15.70 -12.97
C GLN A 473 -13.86 14.46 -13.16
N ALA A 474 -14.62 14.35 -14.25
CA ALA A 474 -15.45 13.18 -14.53
C ALA A 474 -14.63 11.89 -14.68
N LEU A 475 -13.50 11.96 -15.41
CA LEU A 475 -12.56 10.83 -15.50
C LEU A 475 -11.91 10.50 -14.15
N ILE A 476 -11.50 11.51 -13.39
CA ILE A 476 -10.98 11.30 -12.04
C ILE A 476 -12.02 10.58 -11.18
N SER A 477 -13.24 11.10 -11.10
CA SER A 477 -14.34 10.46 -10.35
C SER A 477 -14.60 9.02 -10.82
N PHE A 478 -14.50 8.75 -12.12
CA PHE A 478 -14.65 7.39 -12.64
C PHE A 478 -13.52 6.46 -12.16
N THR A 479 -12.25 6.87 -12.28
CA THR A 479 -11.11 6.07 -11.78
C THR A 479 -11.15 5.84 -10.27
N LEU A 480 -11.59 6.83 -9.48
CA LEU A 480 -11.78 6.64 -8.04
C LEU A 480 -12.89 5.63 -7.74
N ALA A 481 -13.94 5.57 -8.56
CA ALA A 481 -14.94 4.52 -8.42
C ALA A 481 -14.41 3.12 -8.83
N LEU A 482 -13.49 3.03 -9.80
CA LEU A 482 -12.79 1.77 -10.12
C LEU A 482 -11.96 1.30 -8.91
N ARG A 483 -11.22 2.22 -8.27
CA ARG A 483 -10.53 1.95 -7.00
C ARG A 483 -11.51 1.47 -5.94
N ASP A 484 -12.62 2.17 -5.72
CA ASP A 484 -13.58 1.84 -4.66
C ASP A 484 -14.18 0.42 -4.86
N SER A 485 -14.42 0.03 -6.11
CA SER A 485 -14.85 -1.33 -6.48
C SER A 485 -13.83 -2.40 -6.05
N ALA A 486 -12.55 -2.17 -6.35
CA ALA A 486 -11.45 -3.04 -5.92
C ALA A 486 -11.26 -3.00 -4.39
N GLN A 487 -11.42 -1.84 -3.76
CA GLN A 487 -11.13 -1.63 -2.34
C GLN A 487 -12.03 -2.40 -1.40
N ARG A 488 -13.23 -2.78 -1.86
CA ARG A 488 -14.11 -3.71 -1.14
C ARG A 488 -13.40 -5.03 -0.79
N TRP A 489 -12.51 -5.49 -1.66
CA TRP A 489 -11.75 -6.74 -1.52
C TRP A 489 -10.31 -6.52 -1.07
N ARG A 490 -9.75 -5.34 -1.32
CA ARG A 490 -8.39 -4.95 -0.98
C ARG A 490 -8.40 -3.54 -0.38
N PRO A 491 -8.60 -3.37 0.93
CA PRO A 491 -8.66 -2.04 1.54
C PRO A 491 -7.33 -1.32 1.37
N LYS A 492 -7.36 0.03 1.40
CA LYS A 492 -6.17 0.90 1.35
C LYS A 492 -5.29 0.79 0.10
N LEU A 493 -5.85 0.32 -1.02
CA LEU A 493 -5.16 0.40 -2.32
C LEU A 493 -4.70 1.83 -2.61
N ALA A 494 -3.39 1.99 -2.75
CA ALA A 494 -2.79 3.21 -3.25
C ALA A 494 -3.07 3.38 -4.74
N THR A 495 -3.09 4.61 -5.21
CA THR A 495 -3.46 4.97 -6.57
C THR A 495 -2.39 5.78 -7.26
N VAL A 496 -2.06 5.34 -8.47
CA VAL A 496 -1.19 6.02 -9.41
C VAL A 496 -1.94 6.17 -10.71
N ARG A 497 -1.78 7.29 -11.41
CA ARG A 497 -2.34 7.45 -12.77
C ARG A 497 -1.29 8.04 -13.69
N ASN A 498 -1.14 7.45 -14.87
CA ASN A 498 -0.28 8.01 -15.91
C ASN A 498 -0.85 9.36 -16.39
N LEU A 499 0.04 10.32 -16.59
CA LEU A 499 -0.25 11.67 -17.08
C LEU A 499 0.68 11.97 -18.26
N TYR A 500 0.11 12.39 -19.39
CA TYR A 500 0.90 12.88 -20.52
C TYR A 500 1.68 14.14 -20.16
N ALA A 501 2.86 14.34 -20.75
CA ALA A 501 3.67 15.52 -20.47
C ALA A 501 3.10 16.80 -21.10
N GLU A 502 2.38 16.68 -22.22
CA GLU A 502 1.78 17.82 -22.94
C GLU A 502 0.79 18.64 -22.06
N PRO A 503 -0.14 18.04 -21.29
CA PRO A 503 -0.94 18.76 -20.27
C PRO A 503 -0.15 19.58 -19.26
N VAL A 504 1.09 19.21 -18.95
CA VAL A 504 1.95 19.93 -18.02
C VAL A 504 2.68 21.08 -18.71
N LEU A 505 3.23 20.84 -19.90
CA LEU A 505 4.00 21.84 -20.66
C LEU A 505 3.11 22.87 -21.36
N ARG A 506 1.91 22.46 -21.80
CA ARG A 506 0.91 23.30 -22.48
C ARG A 506 -0.45 23.08 -21.84
N PRO A 507 -0.79 23.83 -20.77
CA PRO A 507 -2.04 23.63 -20.04
C PRO A 507 -3.33 23.73 -20.88
N GLN A 508 -3.29 24.39 -22.05
CA GLN A 508 -4.44 24.43 -22.96
C GLN A 508 -4.80 23.04 -23.52
N SER A 509 -3.85 22.10 -23.50
CA SER A 509 -4.04 20.72 -23.98
C SER A 509 -4.97 19.89 -23.10
N GLU A 510 -5.30 20.36 -21.89
CA GLU A 510 -6.42 19.81 -21.10
C GLU A 510 -7.69 19.69 -21.96
N ALA A 511 -7.90 20.60 -22.91
CA ALA A 511 -9.06 20.58 -23.80
C ALA A 511 -9.15 19.32 -24.70
N TRP A 512 -8.05 18.61 -24.95
CA TRP A 512 -8.04 17.39 -25.77
C TRP A 512 -7.37 16.18 -25.12
N PHE A 513 -6.95 16.31 -23.86
CA PHE A 513 -6.54 15.19 -23.01
C PHE A 513 -7.52 14.93 -21.85
N ALA A 514 -8.24 15.95 -21.36
CA ALA A 514 -8.99 15.88 -20.11
C ALA A 514 -8.12 15.39 -18.93
N GLN A 515 -6.90 15.91 -18.85
CA GLN A 515 -5.92 15.63 -17.80
C GLN A 515 -5.33 16.94 -17.27
N ARG A 516 -5.05 17.01 -15.97
CA ARG A 516 -4.48 18.20 -15.31
C ARG A 516 -3.70 17.83 -14.06
N LEU A 517 -2.44 18.28 -13.97
CA LEU A 517 -1.49 17.85 -12.94
C LEU A 517 -1.95 18.17 -11.51
N ASP A 518 -2.43 19.38 -11.24
CA ASP A 518 -2.90 19.78 -9.91
C ASP A 518 -4.13 18.97 -9.44
N LEU A 519 -5.04 18.63 -10.37
CA LEU A 519 -6.19 17.77 -10.04
C LEU A 519 -5.77 16.33 -9.80
N PHE A 520 -4.78 15.82 -10.55
CA PHE A 520 -4.26 14.47 -10.35
C PHE A 520 -3.52 14.37 -9.01
N ASN A 521 -2.62 15.32 -8.70
CA ASN A 521 -1.89 15.36 -7.44
C ASN A 521 -2.81 15.49 -6.21
N LYS A 522 -4.02 16.02 -6.39
CA LYS A 522 -5.04 16.05 -5.34
C LYS A 522 -5.83 14.75 -5.22
N ALA A 523 -6.01 14.02 -6.32
CA ALA A 523 -6.92 12.88 -6.39
C ALA A 523 -6.24 11.52 -6.16
N TYR A 524 -4.96 11.41 -6.49
CA TYR A 524 -4.19 10.17 -6.43
C TYR A 524 -3.04 10.29 -5.43
N ASP A 525 -2.58 9.15 -4.93
CA ASP A 525 -1.41 9.11 -4.04
C ASP A 525 -0.14 9.53 -4.79
N GLN A 526 -0.04 9.20 -6.08
CA GLN A 526 0.99 9.66 -7.00
C GLN A 526 0.45 9.90 -8.42
N THR A 527 1.08 10.82 -9.13
CA THR A 527 0.89 11.04 -10.57
C THR A 527 2.13 10.53 -11.30
N ALA A 528 1.98 9.50 -12.14
CA ALA A 528 3.06 9.00 -12.98
C ALA A 528 3.15 9.87 -14.25
N LEU A 529 3.97 10.91 -14.20
CA LEU A 529 4.21 11.79 -15.32
C LEU A 529 5.13 11.10 -16.33
N MET A 530 4.64 10.86 -17.54
CA MET A 530 5.38 10.26 -18.64
C MET A 530 6.44 11.22 -19.17
N ALA A 531 7.57 11.30 -18.46
CA ALA A 531 8.72 12.16 -18.73
C ALA A 531 9.61 11.54 -19.82
N MET A 532 9.03 11.34 -21.01
CA MET A 532 9.59 10.57 -22.11
C MET A 532 9.98 11.50 -23.28
N PRO A 533 11.16 12.15 -23.25
CA PRO A 533 11.51 13.19 -24.20
C PRO A 533 11.57 12.74 -25.67
N TRP A 534 11.90 11.47 -25.92
CA TRP A 534 11.96 10.94 -27.29
C TRP A 534 10.59 10.52 -27.81
N MET A 535 9.70 10.03 -26.94
CA MET A 535 8.27 9.86 -27.25
C MET A 535 7.66 11.21 -27.67
N GLU A 536 8.03 12.27 -26.96
CA GLU A 536 7.60 13.66 -27.23
C GLU A 536 8.36 14.34 -28.39
N GLY A 537 9.18 13.59 -29.14
CA GLY A 537 9.87 14.08 -30.32
C GLY A 537 10.98 15.11 -30.06
N SER A 538 11.45 15.26 -28.81
CA SER A 538 12.49 16.23 -28.46
C SER A 538 13.84 15.89 -29.10
N LYS A 539 14.49 16.93 -29.65
CA LYS A 539 15.89 16.88 -30.12
C LYS A 539 16.90 17.21 -29.02
N HIS A 540 16.43 17.72 -27.87
CA HIS A 540 17.25 18.12 -26.73
C HIS A 540 16.64 17.53 -25.44
N PRO A 541 16.77 16.21 -25.23
CA PRO A 541 16.12 15.49 -24.13
C PRO A 541 16.39 16.09 -22.74
N GLU A 542 17.65 16.45 -22.46
CA GLU A 542 18.05 16.99 -21.16
C GLU A 542 17.40 18.36 -20.88
N ARG A 543 17.38 19.24 -21.89
CA ARG A 543 16.74 20.57 -21.77
C ARG A 543 15.21 20.45 -21.66
N TRP A 544 14.63 19.47 -22.36
CA TRP A 544 13.20 19.22 -22.29
C TRP A 544 12.79 18.73 -20.89
N LEU A 545 13.59 17.85 -20.27
CA LEU A 545 13.38 17.42 -18.89
C LEU A 545 13.48 18.58 -17.89
N ASP A 546 14.43 19.51 -18.06
CA ASP A 546 14.51 20.71 -17.21
C ASP A 546 13.27 21.60 -17.35
N GLN A 547 12.75 21.76 -18.58
CA GLN A 547 11.52 22.51 -18.83
C GLN A 547 10.30 21.84 -18.21
N LEU A 548 10.20 20.52 -18.32
CA LEU A 548 9.14 19.74 -17.71
C LEU A 548 9.19 19.87 -16.19
N LEU A 549 10.35 19.70 -15.57
CA LEU A 549 10.51 19.83 -14.12
C LEU A 549 10.16 21.25 -13.64
N ALA A 550 10.54 22.28 -14.39
CA ALA A 550 10.16 23.66 -14.07
C ALA A 550 8.62 23.86 -14.10
N ALA A 551 7.92 23.25 -15.06
CA ALA A 551 6.47 23.29 -15.14
C ALA A 551 5.80 22.49 -13.99
N VAL A 552 6.33 21.31 -13.66
CA VAL A 552 5.85 20.50 -12.51
C VAL A 552 5.92 21.28 -11.22
N ARG A 553 7.02 21.99 -10.96
CA ARG A 553 7.21 22.79 -9.73
C ARG A 553 6.17 23.90 -9.53
N ALA A 554 5.45 24.31 -10.57
CA ALA A 554 4.36 25.26 -10.44
C ALA A 554 3.13 24.64 -9.74
N HIS A 555 2.98 23.31 -9.79
CA HIS A 555 1.85 22.55 -9.24
C HIS A 555 2.26 21.63 -8.08
N ASP A 556 3.53 21.20 -8.04
CA ASP A 556 4.11 20.35 -7.00
C ASP A 556 5.51 20.89 -6.61
N PRO A 557 5.58 21.98 -5.83
CA PRO A 557 6.85 22.63 -5.50
C PRO A 557 7.81 21.76 -4.69
N GLN A 558 7.27 20.80 -3.92
CA GLN A 558 8.03 19.88 -3.08
C GLN A 558 8.32 18.54 -3.77
N LEU A 559 7.73 18.30 -4.95
CA LEU A 559 7.91 17.09 -5.76
C LEU A 559 7.50 15.81 -5.02
N GLN A 560 6.49 15.89 -4.16
CA GLN A 560 6.04 14.79 -3.30
C GLN A 560 4.97 13.91 -3.95
N HIS A 561 4.27 14.44 -4.96
CA HIS A 561 3.12 13.77 -5.58
C HIS A 561 3.38 13.37 -7.03
N THR A 562 4.43 13.92 -7.65
CA THR A 562 4.75 13.70 -9.05
C THR A 562 5.92 12.71 -9.18
N LEU A 563 5.62 11.54 -9.72
CA LEU A 563 6.59 10.54 -10.11
C LEU A 563 7.03 10.78 -11.56
N PHE A 564 8.34 10.80 -11.81
CA PHE A 564 8.89 10.96 -13.16
C PHE A 564 9.13 9.59 -13.78
N GLU A 565 8.29 9.22 -14.74
CA GLU A 565 8.39 7.97 -15.48
C GLU A 565 9.22 8.17 -16.76
N LEU A 566 10.40 7.55 -16.81
CA LEU A 566 11.34 7.67 -17.91
C LEU A 566 11.16 6.53 -18.92
N GLN A 567 11.40 6.81 -20.19
CA GLN A 567 11.46 5.75 -21.21
C GLN A 567 12.83 5.07 -21.20
N THR A 568 12.87 3.75 -21.37
CA THR A 568 14.12 2.97 -21.56
C THR A 568 14.41 2.64 -23.02
N VAL A 569 13.43 2.82 -23.90
CA VAL A 569 13.50 2.60 -25.35
C VAL A 569 13.16 3.91 -26.07
N ASP A 570 13.86 4.22 -27.17
CA ASP A 570 13.47 5.28 -28.10
C ASP A 570 12.37 4.78 -29.03
N TRP A 571 11.11 5.07 -28.67
CA TRP A 571 9.91 4.64 -29.40
C TRP A 571 9.87 5.02 -30.88
N ARG A 572 10.69 6.00 -31.32
CA ARG A 572 10.74 6.41 -32.74
C ARG A 572 11.46 5.38 -33.63
N ASN A 573 12.35 4.58 -33.05
CA ASN A 573 13.17 3.61 -33.78
C ASN A 573 13.28 2.24 -33.08
N GLY A 574 12.63 2.08 -31.92
CA GLY A 574 12.63 0.84 -31.12
C GLY A 574 13.99 0.50 -30.51
N GLN A 575 14.95 1.42 -30.50
CA GLN A 575 16.28 1.14 -29.96
C GLN A 575 16.35 1.41 -28.45
N PRO A 576 17.02 0.53 -27.68
CA PRO A 576 17.27 0.77 -26.27
C PRO A 576 18.06 2.06 -26.05
N ILE A 577 17.68 2.84 -25.05
CA ILE A 577 18.42 4.04 -24.66
C ILE A 577 19.68 3.61 -23.91
N PRO A 578 20.86 4.15 -24.25
CA PRO A 578 22.10 3.78 -23.57
C PRO A 578 22.01 4.00 -22.05
N ALA A 579 22.46 3.01 -21.27
CA ALA A 579 22.39 3.06 -19.81
C ALA A 579 23.08 4.29 -19.18
N GLU A 580 24.15 4.79 -19.80
CA GLU A 580 24.80 6.04 -19.39
C GLU A 580 23.87 7.25 -19.48
N ARG A 581 23.01 7.30 -20.50
CA ARG A 581 22.02 8.37 -20.67
C ARG A 581 20.91 8.27 -19.65
N LEU A 582 20.37 7.08 -19.41
CA LEU A 582 19.35 6.86 -18.37
C LEU A 582 19.85 7.31 -16.99
N ARG A 583 21.08 6.91 -16.62
CA ARG A 583 21.71 7.35 -15.36
C ARG A 583 21.94 8.86 -15.31
N ALA A 584 22.34 9.47 -16.43
CA ALA A 584 22.54 10.91 -16.49
C ALA A 584 21.22 11.67 -16.25
N GLN A 585 20.11 11.23 -16.87
CA GLN A 585 18.78 11.82 -16.67
C GLN A 585 18.30 11.69 -15.22
N ILE A 586 18.41 10.51 -14.62
CA ILE A 586 18.03 10.31 -13.22
C ILE A 586 18.86 11.19 -12.29
N ARG A 587 20.20 11.24 -12.48
CA ARG A 587 21.08 12.10 -11.67
C ARG A 587 20.76 13.58 -11.84
N GLN A 588 20.46 14.02 -13.06
CA GLN A 588 20.06 15.39 -13.37
C GLN A 588 18.78 15.77 -12.61
N LEU A 589 17.76 14.92 -12.63
CA LEU A 589 16.50 15.14 -11.93
C LEU A 589 16.68 15.06 -10.40
N GLN A 590 17.46 14.10 -9.90
CA GLN A 590 17.80 13.97 -8.47
C GLN A 590 18.54 15.19 -7.95
N ALA A 591 19.50 15.72 -8.70
CA ALA A 591 20.23 16.94 -8.34
C ALA A 591 19.30 18.17 -8.22
N GLN A 592 18.10 18.08 -8.80
CA GLN A 592 17.05 19.09 -8.73
C GLN A 592 15.92 18.70 -7.77
N GLY A 593 16.11 17.69 -6.90
CA GLY A 593 15.18 17.34 -5.83
C GLY A 593 14.10 16.31 -6.19
N VAL A 594 14.07 15.79 -7.41
CA VAL A 594 13.17 14.69 -7.77
C VAL A 594 13.62 13.42 -7.04
N HIS A 595 12.69 12.76 -6.35
CA HIS A 595 12.96 11.53 -5.58
C HIS A 595 12.09 10.35 -5.99
N HIS A 596 10.96 10.56 -6.66
CA HIS A 596 10.09 9.53 -7.22
C HIS A 596 10.38 9.30 -8.71
N PHE A 597 10.71 8.06 -9.06
CA PHE A 597 11.05 7.64 -10.41
C PHE A 597 10.37 6.33 -10.77
N ALA A 598 9.93 6.23 -12.01
CA ALA A 598 9.61 4.97 -12.67
C ALA A 598 10.32 4.89 -14.02
N TRP A 599 10.26 3.73 -14.65
CA TRP A 599 10.58 3.64 -16.06
C TRP A 599 9.72 2.60 -16.79
N TYR A 600 9.66 2.74 -18.11
CA TYR A 600 8.95 1.83 -18.99
C TYR A 600 9.60 1.79 -20.39
N PRO A 601 9.71 0.62 -21.04
CA PRO A 601 9.54 -0.74 -20.48
C PRO A 601 10.76 -1.19 -19.65
N ASP A 602 10.67 -2.33 -18.97
CA ASP A 602 11.84 -3.04 -18.43
C ASP A 602 11.92 -4.42 -19.09
N ASP A 603 12.82 -4.54 -20.08
CA ASP A 603 13.02 -5.78 -20.83
C ASP A 603 13.94 -6.72 -20.03
N PHE A 604 13.32 -7.44 -19.10
CA PHE A 604 14.02 -8.38 -18.23
C PHE A 604 14.50 -9.64 -18.97
N ILE A 605 13.93 -9.94 -20.14
CA ILE A 605 14.32 -11.09 -20.96
C ILE A 605 15.66 -10.81 -21.65
N ALA A 606 15.82 -9.63 -22.24
CA ALA A 606 17.07 -9.23 -22.90
C ALA A 606 18.11 -8.62 -21.94
N ASP A 607 17.77 -8.47 -20.64
CA ASP A 607 18.54 -7.74 -19.65
C ASP A 607 18.80 -6.28 -20.09
N GLN A 608 17.73 -5.56 -20.47
CA GLN A 608 17.82 -4.21 -21.02
C GLN A 608 16.95 -3.19 -20.25
N PRO A 609 17.57 -2.13 -19.69
CA PRO A 609 19.02 -1.98 -19.50
C PRO A 609 19.59 -3.08 -18.59
N SER A 610 20.91 -3.31 -18.63
CA SER A 610 21.54 -4.39 -17.85
C SER A 610 21.16 -4.32 -16.37
N THR A 611 20.98 -5.46 -15.71
CA THR A 611 20.58 -5.52 -14.29
C THR A 611 21.51 -4.68 -13.41
N ARG A 612 22.81 -4.65 -13.75
CA ARG A 612 23.81 -3.81 -13.07
C ARG A 612 23.52 -2.33 -13.24
N ASP A 613 23.24 -1.89 -14.46
CA ASP A 613 22.96 -0.49 -14.76
C ASP A 613 21.61 -0.05 -14.18
N ALA A 614 20.62 -0.94 -14.23
CA ALA A 614 19.31 -0.75 -13.62
C ALA A 614 19.41 -0.60 -12.11
N ARG A 615 20.20 -1.45 -11.43
CA ARG A 615 20.48 -1.28 -10.00
C ARG A 615 21.12 0.07 -9.69
N ALA A 616 22.09 0.50 -10.50
CA ALA A 616 22.76 1.79 -10.29
C ALA A 616 21.84 3.01 -10.51
N ALA A 617 20.73 2.83 -11.23
CA ALA A 617 19.76 3.88 -11.56
C ALA A 617 18.54 3.88 -10.63
N MET A 618 18.01 2.70 -10.32
CA MET A 618 16.67 2.49 -9.76
C MET A 618 16.68 1.79 -8.39
N SER A 619 17.83 1.43 -7.83
CA SER A 619 17.84 0.82 -6.49
C SER A 619 17.42 1.82 -5.42
N ALA A 620 16.55 1.39 -4.53
CA ALA A 620 16.21 2.11 -3.30
C ALA A 620 17.09 1.71 -2.10
N GLY A 621 17.98 0.73 -2.28
CA GLY A 621 18.91 0.31 -1.24
C GLY A 621 19.94 1.39 -0.89
N THR A 622 20.32 1.48 0.38
CA THR A 622 21.38 2.38 0.83
C THR A 622 22.75 1.85 0.39
N PHE A 623 23.60 2.75 -0.13
CA PHE A 623 24.98 2.43 -0.51
C PHE A 623 25.93 2.53 0.72
N PRO A 624 26.95 1.66 0.85
CA PRO A 624 27.24 0.50 0.01
C PRO A 624 26.15 -0.54 0.18
N TYR A 625 25.66 -1.06 -0.95
CA TYR A 625 24.55 -2.00 -0.95
C TYR A 625 24.95 -3.22 -0.11
N PRO A 626 24.23 -3.53 0.98
CA PRO A 626 24.47 -4.79 1.67
C PRO A 626 24.20 -5.91 0.67
N GLU A 627 25.18 -6.79 0.46
CA GLU A 627 24.90 -8.10 -0.12
C GLU A 627 24.07 -8.84 0.94
N LYS A 628 22.77 -8.96 0.69
CA LYS A 628 21.86 -9.81 1.47
C LYS A 628 21.75 -11.17 0.81
#